data_AF-A0A7V4IHT8-F1
#
_entry.id   AF-A0A7V4IHT8-F1
#
_cell.length_a   1.000
_cell.length_b   1.000
_cell.length_c   1.000
_cell.angle_alpha   90.00
_cell.angle_beta   90.00
_cell.angle_gamma   90.00
#
_symmetry.space_group_name_H-M   'P 1'
#
loop_
_entity.id
_entity.type
_entity.pdbx_description
1 polymer ?
#
loop_
_entity_poly.entity_id
_entity_poly.type
_entity_poly.pdbx_seq_one_letter_code
_entity_poly.pdbx_strand_id
1 'polypeptide(L)'
;MASGRGGWSCERRVVIVRTLKPVNPSPQDEFWDTPEDPVAVYVTNLEKHEATPEQIALLYARRADTENVFNELKNQWVFRGYCSQRAVVTELAARLVLLTYNLRRRFTRLMGWTPGHHSEAIQSRRDFLFLAAPGVESGRQRVVNLAVKAEWWAVLKACYERRRTWLAATAPQLEAAGQILRRLARQTTENPAEPLFQSASG
;
A
#
# COMPACT_ATOMS: atom_id res chain seq x y z
N MET A 1 29.50 35.20 16.04
CA MET A 1 29.94 34.80 14.69
C MET A 1 29.71 33.31 14.54
N ALA A 2 28.66 32.91 13.83
CA ALA A 2 28.33 31.51 13.60
C ALA A 2 29.21 30.94 12.47
N SER A 3 30.12 30.02 12.78
CA SER A 3 30.90 29.32 11.78
C SER A 3 30.05 28.21 11.15
N GLY A 4 29.34 28.53 10.07
CA GLY A 4 28.64 27.56 9.24
C GLY A 4 29.65 26.68 8.48
N ARG A 5 29.92 25.48 9.00
CA ARG A 5 30.36 24.35 8.17
C ARG A 5 29.16 23.41 8.05
N GLY A 6 28.66 23.23 6.84
CA GLY A 6 27.57 22.29 6.52
C GLY A 6 28.02 20.85 6.69
N GLY A 7 28.24 20.43 7.94
CA GLY A 7 28.58 19.07 8.33
C GLY A 7 27.37 18.32 8.87
N TRP A 8 27.49 17.00 8.93
CA TRP A 8 26.50 16.15 9.56
C TRP A 8 26.39 16.45 11.06
N SER A 9 25.16 16.47 11.58
CA SER A 9 24.89 16.74 13.00
C SER A 9 25.41 15.65 13.94
N CYS A 10 25.70 14.45 13.43
CA CYS A 10 26.36 13.36 14.15
C CYS A 10 27.05 12.39 13.19
N GLU A 11 27.87 11.49 13.73
CA GLU A 11 28.61 10.47 12.97
C GLU A 11 27.66 9.60 12.13
N ARG A 12 28.12 9.21 10.94
CA ARG A 12 27.35 8.40 9.98
C ARG A 12 28.18 7.23 9.50
N ARG A 13 27.54 6.07 9.37
CA ARG A 13 28.17 4.89 8.78
C ARG A 13 28.14 5.01 7.27
N VAL A 14 29.31 4.90 6.65
CA VAL A 14 29.45 4.85 5.19
C VAL A 14 29.64 3.39 4.77
N VAL A 15 28.85 2.95 3.81
CA VAL A 15 28.90 1.59 3.25
C VAL A 15 29.15 1.70 1.75
N ILE A 16 30.25 1.10 1.30
CA ILE A 16 30.64 1.07 -0.10
C ILE A 16 30.33 -0.33 -0.63
N VAL A 17 29.52 -0.40 -1.67
CA VAL A 17 29.13 -1.65 -2.32
C VAL A 17 29.60 -1.60 -3.76
N ARG A 18 30.34 -2.63 -4.16
CA ARG A 18 30.71 -2.85 -5.55
C ARG A 18 29.83 -3.95 -6.10
N THR A 19 29.12 -3.66 -7.19
CA THR A 19 28.27 -4.64 -7.85
C THR A 19 28.95 -5.06 -9.13
N LEU A 20 29.54 -6.25 -9.13
CA LEU A 20 29.98 -6.89 -10.36
C LEU A 20 28.72 -7.32 -11.12
N LYS A 21 28.34 -6.59 -12.17
CA LYS A 21 27.28 -7.05 -13.07
C LYS A 21 27.74 -8.36 -13.71
N PRO A 22 26.99 -9.47 -13.61
CA PRO A 22 27.27 -10.63 -14.45
C PRO A 22 27.13 -10.18 -15.91
N VAL A 23 28.11 -10.52 -16.74
CA VAL A 23 28.05 -10.28 -18.18
C VAL A 23 26.87 -11.09 -18.71
N ASN A 24 25.75 -10.43 -18.96
CA ASN A 24 24.59 -11.04 -19.58
C ASN A 24 24.49 -10.41 -20.97
N PRO A 25 25.22 -10.95 -21.96
CA PRO A 25 25.40 -10.29 -23.25
C PRO A 25 24.04 -10.14 -23.91
N SER A 26 23.56 -8.91 -24.02
CA SER A 26 22.50 -8.57 -24.94
C SER A 26 23.03 -8.81 -26.37
N PRO A 27 22.18 -9.17 -27.36
CA PRO A 27 22.61 -9.25 -28.76
C PRO A 27 23.24 -7.97 -29.32
N GLN A 28 23.17 -6.87 -28.58
CA GLN A 28 23.67 -5.54 -28.94
C GLN A 28 24.97 -5.16 -28.22
N ASP A 29 25.50 -5.99 -27.31
CA ASP A 29 26.71 -5.67 -26.55
C ASP A 29 27.98 -6.11 -27.29
N GLU A 30 29.02 -5.26 -27.30
CA GLU A 30 30.30 -5.57 -27.92
C GLU A 30 31.12 -6.55 -27.06
N PHE A 31 31.68 -7.59 -27.69
CA PHE A 31 32.42 -8.67 -27.03
C PHE A 31 33.65 -8.20 -26.21
N TRP A 32 34.20 -7.02 -26.52
CA TRP A 32 35.36 -6.43 -25.85
C TRP A 32 35.03 -5.35 -24.84
N ASP A 33 33.74 -5.10 -24.58
CA ASP A 33 33.37 -4.06 -23.64
C ASP A 33 33.75 -4.48 -22.21
N THR A 34 34.33 -3.56 -21.46
CA THR A 34 34.75 -3.85 -20.09
C THR A 34 33.49 -3.77 -19.23
N PRO A 35 33.12 -4.83 -18.49
CA PRO A 35 31.92 -4.78 -17.66
C PRO A 35 32.01 -3.59 -16.70
N GLU A 36 30.96 -2.78 -16.69
CA GLU A 36 30.85 -1.67 -15.74
C GLU A 36 31.02 -2.22 -14.31
N ASP A 37 31.93 -1.63 -13.52
CA ASP A 37 32.05 -1.85 -12.07
C ASP A 37 31.41 -0.65 -11.34
N PRO A 38 30.06 -0.55 -11.29
CA PRO A 38 29.40 0.51 -10.58
C PRO A 38 29.68 0.40 -9.09
N VAL A 39 30.31 1.45 -8.55
CA VAL A 39 30.51 1.63 -7.11
C VAL A 39 29.38 2.48 -6.55
N ALA A 40 28.60 1.91 -5.64
CA ALA A 40 27.56 2.63 -4.91
C ALA A 40 28.05 2.97 -3.49
N VAL A 41 27.79 4.19 -3.05
CA VAL A 41 28.13 4.65 -1.69
C VAL A 41 26.84 5.00 -0.95
N TYR A 42 26.58 4.28 0.13
CA TYR A 42 25.43 4.50 1.01
C TYR A 42 25.88 5.14 2.31
N VAL A 43 25.17 6.19 2.74
CA VAL A 43 25.36 6.83 4.04
C VAL A 43 24.14 6.52 4.88
N THR A 44 24.33 5.87 6.03
CA THR A 44 23.23 5.41 6.89
C THR A 44 23.47 5.74 8.37
N ASN A 45 22.37 5.85 9.10
CA ASN A 45 22.33 5.89 10.56
C ASN A 45 22.20 4.49 11.18
N LEU A 46 22.01 3.45 10.38
CA LEU A 46 21.86 2.07 10.86
C LEU A 46 23.20 1.51 11.36
N GLU A 47 23.19 0.97 12.57
CA GLU A 47 24.37 0.34 13.17
C GLU A 47 24.72 -0.98 12.50
N LYS A 48 25.95 -1.47 12.74
CA LYS A 48 26.44 -2.74 12.18
C LYS A 48 25.61 -3.95 12.60
N HIS A 49 24.99 -3.89 13.78
CA HIS A 49 24.16 -4.97 14.32
C HIS A 49 22.73 -4.94 13.75
N GLU A 50 22.24 -3.79 13.28
CA GLU A 50 20.88 -3.63 12.74
C GLU A 50 20.78 -4.07 11.27
N ALA A 51 21.81 -3.80 10.48
CA ALA A 51 21.82 -4.13 9.06
C ALA A 51 23.23 -4.41 8.52
N THR A 52 23.36 -5.50 7.76
CA THR A 52 24.57 -5.82 7.00
C THR A 52 24.71 -4.87 5.79
N PRO A 53 25.92 -4.72 5.22
CA PRO A 53 26.15 -3.92 4.01
C PRO A 53 25.23 -4.29 2.83
N GLU A 54 24.99 -5.58 2.61
CA GLU A 54 24.14 -6.11 1.54
C GLU A 54 22.67 -5.76 1.80
N GLN A 55 22.23 -5.85 3.05
CA GLN A 55 20.89 -5.44 3.45
C GLN A 55 20.68 -3.93 3.23
N ILE A 56 21.69 -3.10 3.48
CA ILE A 56 21.62 -1.65 3.20
C ILE A 56 21.44 -1.40 1.70
N ALA A 57 22.21 -2.08 0.85
CA ALA A 57 22.04 -1.99 -0.60
C ALA A 57 20.65 -2.45 -1.03
N LEU A 58 20.13 -3.55 -0.46
CA LEU A 58 18.79 -4.04 -0.75
C LEU A 58 17.69 -3.06 -0.27
N LEU A 59 17.84 -2.50 0.92
CA LEU A 59 16.92 -1.49 1.46
C LEU A 59 16.89 -0.25 0.57
N TYR A 60 18.05 0.18 0.07
CA TYR A 60 18.12 1.28 -0.88
C TYR A 60 17.53 0.90 -2.24
N ALA A 61 17.76 -0.33 -2.73
CA ALA A 61 17.14 -0.81 -3.97
C ALA A 61 15.60 -0.81 -3.89
N ARG A 62 15.03 -1.17 -2.73
CA ARG A 62 13.58 -1.08 -2.46
C ARG A 62 13.06 0.36 -2.47
N ARG A 63 13.91 1.39 -2.43
CA ARG A 63 13.48 2.78 -2.69
C ARG A 63 12.92 2.93 -4.11
N ALA A 64 13.46 2.20 -5.09
CA ALA A 64 12.98 2.23 -6.48
C ALA A 64 11.51 1.81 -6.59
N ASP A 65 11.02 0.95 -5.69
CA ASP A 65 9.59 0.60 -5.62
C ASP A 65 8.69 1.83 -5.33
N THR A 66 9.25 2.89 -4.75
CA THR A 66 8.52 4.15 -4.52
C THR A 66 8.31 4.91 -5.83
N GLU A 67 9.22 4.81 -6.80
CA GLU A 67 9.05 5.42 -8.12
C GLU A 67 7.88 4.76 -8.87
N ASN A 68 7.74 3.44 -8.74
CA ASN A 68 6.59 2.71 -9.28
C ASN A 68 5.27 3.24 -8.73
N VAL A 69 5.20 3.53 -7.42
CA VAL A 69 4.02 4.16 -6.79
C VAL A 69 3.72 5.55 -7.39
N PHE A 70 4.74 6.37 -7.64
CA PHE A 70 4.54 7.68 -8.28
C PHE A 70 4.10 7.55 -9.74
N ASN A 71 4.66 6.60 -10.47
CA ASN A 71 4.28 6.32 -11.85
C ASN A 71 2.82 5.83 -11.92
N GLU A 72 2.43 4.94 -11.01
CA GLU A 72 1.06 4.46 -10.84
C GLU A 72 0.10 5.61 -10.53
N LEU A 73 0.43 6.48 -9.58
CA LEU A 73 -0.38 7.66 -9.25
C LEU A 73 -0.58 8.56 -10.48
N LYS A 74 0.49 8.85 -11.21
CA LYS A 74 0.44 9.70 -12.41
C LYS A 74 -0.43 9.09 -13.51
N ASN A 75 -0.23 7.81 -13.82
CA ASN A 75 -0.80 7.20 -15.03
C ASN A 75 -2.14 6.48 -14.78
N GLN A 76 -2.35 5.89 -13.61
CA GLN A 76 -3.53 5.06 -13.31
C GLN A 76 -4.57 5.77 -12.44
N TRP A 77 -4.15 6.81 -11.70
CA TRP A 77 -5.00 7.61 -10.81
C TRP A 77 -5.19 9.05 -11.27
N VAL A 78 -4.83 9.34 -12.52
CA VAL A 78 -5.06 10.64 -13.17
C VAL A 78 -4.41 11.79 -12.38
N PHE A 79 -3.35 11.51 -11.61
CA PHE A 79 -2.70 12.54 -10.78
C PHE A 79 -2.10 13.67 -11.63
N ARG A 80 -1.79 13.41 -12.90
CA ARG A 80 -1.30 14.41 -13.86
C ARG A 80 -2.43 15.18 -14.58
N GLY A 81 -3.68 14.70 -14.51
CA GLY A 81 -4.75 15.11 -15.42
C GLY A 81 -5.71 16.19 -14.91
N TYR A 82 -5.61 16.62 -13.66
CA TYR A 82 -6.49 17.66 -13.12
C TYR A 82 -5.70 18.89 -12.66
N CYS A 83 -6.16 20.06 -13.08
CA CYS A 83 -5.68 21.35 -12.61
C CYS A 83 -6.86 22.33 -12.62
N SER A 84 -7.09 23.03 -11.51
CA SER A 84 -8.04 24.13 -11.42
C SER A 84 -7.27 25.47 -11.38
N GLN A 85 -7.92 26.56 -11.79
CA GLN A 85 -7.37 27.92 -11.63
C GLN A 85 -7.11 28.29 -10.17
N ARG A 86 -7.74 27.59 -9.22
CA ARG A 86 -7.56 27.81 -7.78
C ARG A 86 -6.67 26.70 -7.20
N ALA A 87 -5.52 27.08 -6.65
CA ALA A 87 -4.57 26.15 -6.03
C ALA A 87 -5.20 25.26 -4.94
N VAL A 88 -6.10 25.84 -4.12
CA VAL A 88 -6.81 25.11 -3.05
C VAL A 88 -7.65 23.95 -3.60
N VAL A 89 -8.26 24.12 -4.77
CA VAL A 89 -9.08 23.07 -5.41
C VAL A 89 -8.19 21.94 -5.92
N THR A 90 -7.09 22.29 -6.57
CA THR A 90 -6.09 21.32 -7.04
C THR A 90 -5.47 20.54 -5.87
N GLU A 91 -5.14 21.23 -4.78
CA GLU A 91 -4.60 20.59 -3.57
C GLU A 91 -5.61 19.65 -2.90
N LEU A 92 -6.86 20.09 -2.76
CA LEU A 92 -7.93 19.25 -2.19
C LEU A 92 -8.14 17.99 -3.04
N ALA A 93 -8.21 18.14 -4.37
CA ALA A 93 -8.33 17.01 -5.29
C ALA A 93 -7.15 16.05 -5.13
N ALA A 94 -5.92 16.56 -5.05
CA ALA A 94 -4.73 15.74 -4.83
C ALA A 94 -4.76 14.96 -3.51
N ARG A 95 -5.16 15.61 -2.42
CA ARG A 95 -5.32 14.95 -1.12
C ARG A 95 -6.38 13.84 -1.16
N LEU A 96 -7.50 14.07 -1.83
CA LEU A 96 -8.56 13.06 -1.98
C LEU A 96 -8.11 11.87 -2.83
N VAL A 97 -7.36 12.12 -3.91
CA VAL A 97 -6.77 11.05 -4.73
C VAL A 97 -5.77 10.23 -3.92
N LEU A 98 -4.86 10.89 -3.19
CA LEU A 98 -3.89 10.20 -2.34
C LEU A 98 -4.55 9.40 -1.21
N LEU A 99 -5.60 9.93 -0.60
CA LEU A 99 -6.39 9.22 0.41
C LEU A 99 -7.04 7.97 -0.19
N THR A 100 -7.69 8.11 -1.35
CA THR A 100 -8.35 7.00 -2.04
C THR A 100 -7.36 5.93 -2.47
N TYR A 101 -6.19 6.34 -2.99
CA TYR A 101 -5.07 5.46 -3.30
C TYR A 101 -4.63 4.65 -2.10
N ASN A 102 -4.37 5.33 -0.97
CA ASN A 102 -3.91 4.69 0.27
C ASN A 102 -4.94 3.71 0.83
N LEU A 103 -6.23 4.08 0.82
CA LEU A 103 -7.32 3.21 1.27
C LEU A 103 -7.44 1.97 0.40
N ARG A 104 -7.42 2.14 -0.93
CA ARG A 104 -7.49 1.00 -1.86
C ARG A 104 -6.27 0.10 -1.73
N ARG A 105 -5.05 0.66 -1.70
CA ARG A 105 -3.81 -0.10 -1.56
C ARG A 105 -3.75 -0.88 -0.25
N ARG A 106 -4.25 -0.30 0.85
CA ARG A 106 -4.36 -1.03 2.12
C ARG A 106 -5.37 -2.16 2.03
N PHE A 107 -6.50 -1.95 1.36
CA PHE A 107 -7.50 -2.99 1.17
C PHE A 107 -6.98 -4.17 0.35
N THR A 108 -6.35 -3.93 -0.80
CA THR A 108 -5.82 -5.00 -1.66
C THR A 108 -4.75 -5.82 -0.95
N ARG A 109 -3.92 -5.20 -0.11
CA ARG A 109 -2.95 -5.88 0.75
C ARG A 109 -3.63 -6.78 1.80
N LEU A 110 -4.70 -6.32 2.43
CA LEU A 110 -5.43 -7.09 3.44
C LEU A 110 -6.26 -8.23 2.85
N MET A 111 -6.71 -8.10 1.61
CA MET A 111 -7.38 -9.16 0.85
C MET A 111 -6.43 -10.33 0.52
N GLY A 112 -5.11 -10.10 0.57
CA GLY A 112 -4.12 -11.17 0.38
C GLY A 112 -3.91 -11.59 -1.08
N TRP A 113 -4.31 -10.76 -2.07
CA TRP A 113 -4.04 -11.06 -3.49
C TRP A 113 -2.55 -11.14 -3.82
N THR A 114 -1.69 -10.51 -3.01
CA THR A 114 -0.24 -10.65 -3.12
C THR A 114 0.38 -10.36 -1.74
N PRO A 115 0.53 -11.37 -0.87
CA PRO A 115 1.15 -11.17 0.43
C PRO A 115 2.58 -10.63 0.24
N GLY A 116 2.90 -9.50 0.85
CA GLY A 116 4.25 -8.90 0.80
C GLY A 116 4.62 -8.19 -0.50
N HIS A 117 3.82 -8.26 -1.57
CA HIS A 117 4.12 -7.63 -2.85
C HIS A 117 3.18 -6.46 -3.17
N HIS A 118 3.70 -5.49 -3.93
CA HIS A 118 2.89 -4.44 -4.51
C HIS A 118 2.20 -4.99 -5.77
N SER A 119 0.87 -4.97 -5.79
CA SER A 119 0.09 -5.13 -7.01
C SER A 119 -0.36 -3.76 -7.50
N GLU A 120 -0.10 -3.47 -8.77
CA GLU A 120 -0.50 -2.20 -9.39
C GLU A 120 -2.02 -2.07 -9.45
N ALA A 121 -2.49 -0.83 -9.50
CA ALA A 121 -3.91 -0.50 -9.64
C ALA A 121 -4.53 -1.12 -10.88
N ILE A 122 -3.83 -1.28 -12.00
CA ILE A 122 -4.41 -1.85 -13.23
C ILE A 122 -4.73 -3.33 -13.09
N GLN A 123 -3.87 -4.09 -12.40
CA GLN A 123 -4.04 -5.52 -12.17
C GLN A 123 -5.14 -5.78 -11.13
N SER A 124 -5.12 -5.03 -10.03
CA SER A 124 -6.03 -5.21 -8.90
C SER A 124 -7.37 -4.46 -9.03
N ARG A 125 -7.71 -3.89 -10.20
CA ARG A 125 -8.95 -3.10 -10.39
C ARG A 125 -10.19 -3.98 -10.55
N ARG A 126 -10.06 -5.11 -11.27
CA ARG A 126 -11.18 -5.99 -11.66
C ARG A 126 -11.84 -6.61 -10.43
N ASP A 127 -11.13 -7.48 -9.77
CA ASP A 127 -10.90 -7.52 -8.33
C ASP A 127 -11.73 -6.59 -7.42
N PHE A 128 -11.49 -5.27 -7.45
CA PHE A 128 -12.25 -4.32 -6.65
C PHE A 128 -13.70 -4.11 -7.15
N LEU A 129 -13.93 -4.20 -8.46
CA LEU A 129 -15.25 -4.04 -9.08
C LEU A 129 -16.20 -5.20 -8.75
N PHE A 130 -15.69 -6.42 -8.54
CA PHE A 130 -16.51 -7.55 -8.07
C PHE A 130 -17.04 -7.40 -6.64
N LEU A 131 -16.63 -6.33 -5.92
CA LEU A 131 -17.11 -5.99 -4.59
C LEU A 131 -18.14 -4.86 -4.57
N ALA A 132 -18.46 -4.29 -5.73
CA ALA A 132 -19.53 -3.31 -5.82
C ALA A 132 -20.87 -4.02 -5.60
N ALA A 133 -21.56 -3.67 -4.52
CA ALA A 133 -22.87 -4.20 -4.18
C ALA A 133 -23.87 -3.06 -3.97
N PRO A 134 -25.13 -3.24 -4.40
CA PRO A 134 -26.17 -2.26 -4.15
C PRO A 134 -26.39 -2.13 -2.63
N GLY A 135 -26.38 -0.89 -2.16
CA GLY A 135 -26.89 -0.54 -0.84
C GLY A 135 -28.41 -0.50 -0.89
N VAL A 136 -29.07 -1.28 -0.05
CA VAL A 136 -30.53 -1.35 0.07
C VAL A 136 -30.91 -0.94 1.49
N GLU A 137 -32.03 -0.22 1.62
CA GLU A 137 -32.61 0.09 2.92
C GLU A 137 -33.75 -0.88 3.21
N SER A 138 -33.60 -1.68 4.26
CA SER A 138 -34.62 -2.65 4.69
C SER A 138 -34.79 -2.52 6.20
N GLY A 139 -36.03 -2.35 6.68
CA GLY A 139 -36.34 -2.28 8.11
C GLY A 139 -35.56 -1.20 8.88
N ARG A 140 -35.36 -0.01 8.30
CA ARG A 140 -34.55 1.11 8.86
C ARG A 140 -33.06 0.77 9.03
N GLN A 141 -32.59 -0.30 8.40
CA GLN A 141 -31.19 -0.68 8.34
C GLN A 141 -30.67 -0.55 6.91
N ARG A 142 -29.44 -0.03 6.77
CA ARG A 142 -28.73 -0.03 5.48
C ARG A 142 -27.98 -1.34 5.35
N VAL A 143 -28.37 -2.15 4.37
CA VAL A 143 -27.80 -3.46 4.06
C VAL A 143 -27.11 -3.38 2.70
N VAL A 144 -26.05 -4.17 2.51
CA VAL A 144 -25.34 -4.27 1.23
C VAL A 144 -25.48 -5.70 0.72
N ASN A 145 -26.09 -5.86 -0.45
CA ASN A 145 -26.36 -7.19 -1.03
C ASN A 145 -25.20 -7.64 -1.92
N LEU A 146 -24.39 -8.57 -1.44
CA LEU A 146 -23.25 -9.14 -2.16
C LEU A 146 -23.60 -10.53 -2.70
N ALA A 147 -23.56 -10.71 -4.02
CA ALA A 147 -23.67 -12.01 -4.66
C ALA A 147 -22.26 -12.61 -4.83
N VAL A 148 -21.87 -13.49 -3.92
CA VAL A 148 -20.53 -14.09 -3.89
C VAL A 148 -20.61 -15.59 -3.60
N LYS A 149 -19.69 -16.38 -4.17
CA LYS A 149 -19.56 -17.81 -3.85
C LYS A 149 -19.18 -17.99 -2.37
N ALA A 150 -19.60 -19.09 -1.75
CA ALA A 150 -19.34 -19.37 -0.33
C ALA A 150 -17.85 -19.37 0.03
N GLU A 151 -16.99 -19.93 -0.82
CA GLU A 151 -15.54 -19.90 -0.66
C GLU A 151 -14.98 -18.47 -0.62
N TRP A 152 -15.51 -17.61 -1.50
CA TRP A 152 -15.09 -16.23 -1.61
C TRP A 152 -15.58 -15.36 -0.45
N TRP A 153 -16.74 -15.71 0.10
CA TRP A 153 -17.25 -15.10 1.33
C TRP A 153 -16.32 -15.30 2.52
N ALA A 154 -15.75 -16.51 2.69
CA ALA A 154 -14.80 -16.78 3.78
C ALA A 154 -13.56 -15.87 3.69
N VAL A 155 -13.02 -15.68 2.47
CA VAL A 155 -11.88 -14.78 2.22
C VAL A 155 -12.23 -13.33 2.56
N LEU A 156 -13.42 -12.88 2.15
CA LEU A 156 -13.89 -11.53 2.46
C LEU A 156 -14.07 -11.31 3.95
N LYS A 157 -14.73 -12.23 4.65
CA LYS A 157 -14.95 -12.16 6.10
C LYS A 157 -13.62 -12.00 6.84
N ALA A 158 -12.66 -12.86 6.53
CA ALA A 158 -11.30 -12.79 7.11
C ALA A 158 -10.59 -11.46 6.80
N CYS A 159 -10.76 -10.90 5.59
CA CYS A 159 -10.18 -9.59 5.26
C CYS A 159 -10.80 -8.46 6.10
N TYR A 160 -12.12 -8.45 6.23
CA TYR A 160 -12.84 -7.45 7.02
C TYR A 160 -12.53 -7.54 8.51
N GLU A 161 -12.32 -8.75 9.04
CA GLU A 161 -11.81 -8.99 10.41
C GLU A 161 -10.38 -8.45 10.58
N ARG A 162 -9.45 -8.75 9.67
CA ARG A 162 -8.09 -8.16 9.72
C ARG A 162 -8.11 -6.64 9.66
N ARG A 163 -8.97 -6.07 8.80
CA ARG A 163 -9.17 -4.62 8.72
C ARG A 163 -9.68 -4.04 10.03
N ARG A 164 -10.61 -4.71 10.70
CA ARG A 164 -11.11 -4.29 12.02
C ARG A 164 -9.98 -4.26 13.04
N THR A 165 -9.21 -5.34 13.17
CA THR A 165 -8.08 -5.40 14.10
C THR A 165 -7.06 -4.28 13.84
N TRP A 166 -6.77 -4.03 12.57
CA TRP A 166 -5.86 -2.95 12.17
C TRP A 166 -6.41 -1.55 12.51
N LEU A 167 -7.72 -1.32 12.28
CA LEU A 167 -8.38 -0.05 12.62
C LEU A 167 -8.41 0.18 14.13
N ALA A 168 -8.71 -0.85 14.93
CA ALA A 168 -8.68 -0.78 16.38
C ALA A 168 -7.29 -0.35 16.90
N ALA A 169 -6.22 -0.91 16.31
CA ALA A 169 -4.84 -0.59 16.69
C ALA A 169 -4.36 0.79 16.23
N THR A 170 -4.76 1.23 15.04
CA THR A 170 -4.19 2.44 14.40
C THR A 170 -5.07 3.68 14.54
N ALA A 171 -6.38 3.49 14.69
CA ALA A 171 -7.37 4.56 14.74
C ALA A 171 -8.52 4.21 15.69
N PRO A 172 -8.25 4.03 17.00
CA PRO A 172 -9.27 3.65 17.98
C PRO A 172 -10.44 4.64 18.05
N GLN A 173 -10.22 5.91 17.70
CA GLN A 173 -11.26 6.94 17.60
C GLN A 173 -12.36 6.61 16.59
N LEU A 174 -12.07 5.75 15.60
CA LEU A 174 -13.08 5.30 14.62
C LEU A 174 -13.94 4.14 15.15
N GLU A 175 -13.43 3.35 16.10
CA GLU A 175 -14.23 2.35 16.81
C GLU A 175 -15.15 3.00 17.85
N ALA A 176 -14.68 4.04 18.55
CA ALA A 176 -15.53 4.84 19.46
C ALA A 176 -16.75 5.44 18.75
N ALA A 177 -16.64 5.71 17.44
CA ALA A 177 -17.76 6.16 16.62
C ALA A 177 -18.80 5.05 16.32
N GLY A 178 -18.53 3.77 16.63
CA GLY A 178 -19.48 2.64 16.67
C GLY A 178 -20.22 2.28 15.37
N GLN A 179 -20.05 3.05 14.30
CA GLN A 179 -20.92 3.01 13.13
C GLN A 179 -20.41 2.12 12.00
N ILE A 180 -19.09 1.96 11.87
CA ILE A 180 -18.48 1.27 10.71
C ILE A 180 -18.74 -0.24 10.79
N LEU A 181 -18.63 -0.83 11.98
CA LEU A 181 -18.77 -2.29 12.17
C LEU A 181 -20.23 -2.75 12.21
N ARG A 182 -21.14 -1.93 12.76
CA ARG A 182 -22.59 -2.22 12.77
C ARG A 182 -23.20 -2.36 11.37
N ARG A 183 -22.64 -1.67 10.37
CA ARG A 183 -23.14 -1.66 8.99
C ARG A 183 -22.67 -2.85 8.13
N LEU A 184 -21.82 -3.71 8.67
CA LEU A 184 -21.24 -4.84 7.95
C LEU A 184 -21.85 -6.19 8.35
N ALA A 185 -22.97 -6.21 9.09
CA ALA A 185 -23.64 -7.47 9.45
C ALA A 185 -24.34 -8.08 8.22
N ARG A 186 -24.17 -9.39 8.03
CA ARG A 186 -24.76 -10.17 6.94
C ARG A 186 -26.19 -10.60 7.31
N GLN A 187 -27.08 -10.61 6.33
CA GLN A 187 -28.22 -11.52 6.28
C GLN A 187 -28.05 -12.37 5.02
N THR A 188 -27.94 -13.68 5.17
CA THR A 188 -27.91 -14.61 4.03
C THR A 188 -29.29 -15.18 3.78
N THR A 189 -29.61 -15.47 2.53
CA THR A 189 -30.80 -16.23 2.15
C THR A 189 -30.83 -17.65 2.74
N GLU A 190 -29.67 -18.26 3.01
CA GLU A 190 -29.57 -19.62 3.59
C GLU A 190 -29.54 -19.63 5.14
N ASN A 191 -29.13 -18.51 5.76
CA ASN A 191 -29.15 -18.34 7.22
C ASN A 191 -29.19 -16.83 7.55
N PRO A 192 -30.35 -16.29 7.97
CA PRO A 192 -30.56 -14.86 8.17
C PRO A 192 -29.88 -14.28 9.42
N ALA A 193 -29.19 -15.10 10.22
CA ALA A 193 -28.68 -14.71 11.54
C ALA A 193 -27.16 -14.89 11.75
N GLU A 194 -26.35 -15.14 10.70
CA GLU A 194 -24.89 -15.24 10.87
C GLU A 194 -24.23 -13.85 10.66
N PRO A 195 -23.84 -13.13 11.73
CA PRO A 195 -23.21 -11.83 11.56
C PRO A 195 -21.78 -11.98 11.01
N LEU A 196 -21.37 -11.03 10.17
CA LEU A 196 -19.98 -10.93 9.67
C LEU A 196 -19.00 -10.69 10.82
N PHE A 197 -19.49 -10.06 11.89
CA PHE A 197 -18.76 -9.83 13.12
C PHE A 197 -19.60 -10.29 14.31
N GLN A 198 -19.12 -11.26 15.07
CA GLN A 198 -19.66 -11.49 16.40
C GLN A 198 -19.28 -10.29 17.27
N SER A 199 -20.26 -9.69 17.94
CA SER A 199 -19.97 -8.73 19.01
C SER A 199 -19.15 -9.48 20.05
N ALA A 200 -17.92 -9.01 20.30
CA ALA A 200 -17.22 -9.41 21.51
C ALA A 200 -18.09 -8.93 22.67
N SER A 201 -18.70 -9.87 23.37
CA SER A 201 -19.29 -9.61 24.68
C SER A 201 -18.15 -9.22 25.62
N GLY A 202 -18.08 -7.93 25.91
CA GLY A 202 -17.14 -7.28 26.82
C GLY A 202 -17.55 -5.83 27.00
#